data_AF-A0A7J0HEQ5-F1
#
_entry.id   AF-A0A7J0HEQ5-F1
#
_cell.length_a   1.000
_cell.length_b   1.000
_cell.length_c   1.000
_cell.angle_alpha   90.00
_cell.angle_beta   90.00
_cell.angle_gamma   90.00
#
_symmetry.space_group_name_H-M   'P 1'
#
loop_
_entity.id
_entity.type
_entity.pdbx_description
1 polymer ?
#
loop_
_entity_poly.entity_id
_entity_poly.type
_entity_poly.pdbx_seq_one_letter_code
_entity_poly.pdbx_strand_id
1 'polypeptide(L)'
;MSKVAIDVPPKGGFSFDLCRRNEMLSKKGVQAPSFLKTGTTIVGLVFQSSAATAAPPTLPPPPPLPLLKPSSASPPPTISTKIKTTLYFFVPIPGAQPHAVILDVEERWLLRHLRVPTRILQRFGSKLSPDGVILGADTRATEGPIVADKNCEKIHFMAPNIYCCGAGTAADTEAVTGIFNFNVLYMVSSQLKLHRYHTGRESRVVTALTLLKSHLFSYQGYVQAALVLGGVDVTGPHLHTIYPHGSTDTLPFVTMGSGSLAAMAIFESKYREGLTRDEGVNLVTEAICSGIFNDLGSGSNVDVCVITKGNTDYLRNHKLPNPRTYVNAKGYSFTKKTEVLLTKITPLREKVEVIEGGDAMEE
;
A
#
# COMPACT_ATOMS: atom_id res chain seq x y z
N MET A 1 20.29 57.18 -3.94
CA MET A 1 20.07 55.95 -3.15
C MET A 1 18.59 55.84 -2.81
N SER A 2 17.83 55.06 -3.58
CA SER A 2 16.42 54.77 -3.28
C SER A 2 16.35 53.54 -2.39
N LYS A 3 16.00 53.72 -1.11
CA LYS A 3 15.72 52.61 -0.19
C LYS A 3 14.48 51.86 -0.70
N VAL A 4 14.69 50.70 -1.31
CA VAL A 4 13.62 49.73 -1.55
C VAL A 4 13.34 49.07 -0.22
N ALA A 5 12.23 49.47 0.42
CA ALA A 5 11.73 48.78 1.60
C ALA A 5 11.33 47.36 1.20
N ILE A 6 12.04 46.37 1.73
CA ILE A 6 11.62 44.97 1.65
C ILE A 6 10.49 44.84 2.67
N ASP A 7 9.26 44.75 2.16
CA ASP A 7 8.07 44.55 2.98
C ASP A 7 8.14 43.14 3.56
N VAL A 8 8.47 43.04 4.85
CA VAL A 8 8.51 41.77 5.57
C VAL A 8 7.06 41.40 5.90
N PRO A 9 6.54 40.27 5.40
CA PRO A 9 5.14 39.93 5.61
C PRO A 9 4.84 39.77 7.11
N PRO A 10 3.73 40.34 7.61
CA PRO A 10 3.37 40.27 9.02
C PRO A 10 3.09 38.82 9.40
N LYS A 11 3.55 38.43 10.60
CA LYS A 11 3.39 37.10 11.20
C LYS A 11 1.95 36.58 11.05
N GLY A 12 1.72 35.75 10.04
CA GLY A 12 0.45 35.07 9.75
C GLY A 12 0.70 34.01 8.69
N GLY A 13 0.36 32.75 8.98
CA GLY A 13 0.89 31.55 8.31
C GLY A 13 0.47 31.28 6.87
N PHE A 14 0.00 32.27 6.11
CA PHE A 14 -0.36 32.11 4.69
C PHE A 14 0.10 33.30 3.85
N SER A 15 1.10 33.10 2.98
CA SER A 15 1.51 34.07 1.96
C SER A 15 0.76 33.78 0.66
N PHE A 16 -0.01 34.77 0.20
CA PHE A 16 -0.79 34.72 -1.05
C PHE A 16 -0.12 35.50 -2.19
N ASP A 17 1.15 35.91 -2.02
CA ASP A 17 1.88 36.70 -3.01
C ASP A 17 2.01 35.94 -4.34
N LEU A 18 2.15 34.62 -4.27
CA LEU A 18 2.17 33.74 -5.42
C LEU A 18 0.82 33.70 -6.16
N CYS A 19 -0.31 33.77 -5.44
CA CYS A 19 -1.63 33.84 -6.06
C CYS A 19 -1.81 35.15 -6.85
N ARG A 20 -1.47 36.30 -6.26
CA ARG A 20 -1.53 37.60 -6.95
C ARG A 20 -0.59 37.66 -8.14
N ARG A 21 0.64 37.13 -8.00
CA ARG A 21 1.60 37.04 -9.10
C ARG A 21 1.07 36.17 -10.23
N ASN A 22 0.54 34.99 -9.92
CA ASN A 22 0.02 34.06 -10.91
C ASN A 22 -1.21 34.66 -11.63
N GLU A 23 -2.10 35.35 -10.92
CA GLU A 23 -3.24 36.06 -11.53
C GLU A 23 -2.79 37.20 -12.46
N MET A 24 -1.77 37.95 -12.07
CA MET A 24 -1.15 38.99 -12.93
C MET A 24 -0.50 38.38 -14.18
N LEU A 25 0.17 37.24 -14.04
CA LEU A 25 0.76 36.51 -15.17
C LEU A 25 -0.32 35.98 -16.12
N SER A 26 -1.42 35.41 -15.59
CA SER A 26 -2.56 34.98 -16.40
C SER A 26 -3.23 36.13 -17.14
N LYS A 27 -3.41 37.30 -16.50
CA LYS A 27 -3.93 38.52 -17.15
C LYS A 27 -2.99 39.05 -18.24
N LYS A 28 -1.68 38.80 -18.13
CA LYS A 28 -0.66 39.11 -19.15
C LYS A 28 -0.55 38.05 -20.24
N GLY A 29 -1.44 37.06 -20.27
CA GLY A 29 -1.47 36.01 -21.30
C GLY A 29 -0.48 34.87 -21.06
N VAL A 30 0.21 34.83 -19.91
CA VAL A 30 1.03 33.68 -19.53
C VAL A 30 0.08 32.56 -19.09
N GLN A 31 -0.03 31.52 -19.91
CA GLN A 31 -0.78 30.33 -19.54
C GLN A 31 -0.10 29.66 -18.34
N ALA A 32 -0.89 29.33 -17.32
CA ALA A 32 -0.41 28.51 -16.23
C ALA A 32 0.04 27.15 -16.78
N PRO A 33 1.18 26.61 -16.33
CA PRO A 33 1.59 25.26 -16.72
C PRO A 33 0.46 24.29 -16.37
N SER A 34 0.02 23.53 -17.38
CA SER A 34 -0.93 22.43 -17.19
C SER A 34 -0.34 21.42 -16.22
N PHE A 35 -1.12 20.91 -15.28
CA PHE A 35 -0.72 19.77 -14.45
C PHE A 35 -0.47 18.58 -15.37
N LEU A 36 0.80 18.21 -15.54
CA LEU A 36 1.18 17.05 -16.34
C LEU A 36 1.01 15.81 -15.47
N LYS A 37 -0.01 15.01 -15.79
CA LYS A 37 -0.17 13.68 -15.19
C LYS A 37 1.00 12.82 -15.60
N THR A 38 1.69 12.25 -14.62
CA THR A 38 2.69 11.23 -14.89
C THR A 38 1.98 9.90 -15.08
N GLY A 39 2.29 9.23 -16.18
CA GLY A 39 1.96 7.83 -16.35
C GLY A 39 2.54 6.97 -15.21
N THR A 40 1.69 6.16 -14.59
CA THR A 40 2.02 5.42 -13.37
C THR A 40 1.12 4.20 -13.25
N THR A 41 1.67 3.09 -12.77
CA THR A 41 0.91 1.91 -12.37
C THR A 41 1.30 1.57 -10.95
N ILE A 42 0.34 1.64 -10.04
CA ILE A 42 0.51 1.22 -8.64
C ILE A 42 -0.57 0.22 -8.27
N VAL A 43 -0.21 -0.75 -7.45
CA VAL A 43 -1.09 -1.83 -7.03
C VAL A 43 -0.90 -2.18 -5.57
N GLY A 44 -1.91 -2.80 -4.98
CA GLY A 44 -1.83 -3.37 -3.63
C GLY A 44 -2.60 -4.68 -3.53
N LEU A 45 -2.17 -5.56 -2.64
CA LEU A 45 -2.74 -6.87 -2.39
C LEU A 45 -2.62 -7.25 -0.92
N VAL A 46 -3.68 -7.77 -0.32
CA VAL A 46 -3.64 -8.43 1.00
C VAL A 46 -3.38 -9.92 0.81
N PHE A 47 -2.40 -10.46 1.55
CA PHE A 47 -2.01 -11.88 1.46
C PHE A 47 -2.13 -12.57 2.83
N GLN A 48 -2.09 -13.90 2.81
CA GLN A 48 -2.17 -14.74 4.00
C GLN A 48 -1.04 -15.77 3.94
N SER A 49 -0.20 -15.88 4.96
CA SER A 49 0.69 -17.03 5.06
C SER A 49 -0.19 -18.25 5.27
N SER A 50 -0.08 -19.25 4.40
CA SER A 50 -0.53 -20.58 4.76
C SER A 50 0.25 -20.94 6.03
N ALA A 51 -0.44 -21.03 7.16
CA ALA A 51 0.12 -21.71 8.31
C ALA A 51 0.68 -23.03 7.78
N ALA A 52 1.99 -23.24 7.95
CA ALA A 52 2.58 -24.56 7.76
C ALA A 52 1.61 -25.54 8.39
N THR A 53 1.18 -26.54 7.62
CA THR A 53 0.31 -27.61 8.07
C THR A 53 0.96 -28.23 9.30
N ALA A 54 0.64 -27.71 10.49
CA ALA A 54 0.99 -28.33 11.73
C ALA A 54 0.20 -29.63 11.69
N ALA A 55 0.91 -30.74 11.49
CA ALA A 55 0.33 -32.06 11.61
C ALA A 55 -0.50 -32.06 12.91
N PRO A 56 -1.74 -32.58 12.88
CA PRO A 56 -2.56 -32.63 14.08
C PRO A 56 -1.74 -33.30 15.19
N PRO A 57 -1.71 -32.76 16.42
CA PRO A 57 -1.01 -33.42 17.52
C PRO A 57 -1.55 -34.85 17.60
N THR A 58 -0.67 -35.82 17.42
CA THR A 58 -1.01 -37.24 17.56
C THR A 58 -1.55 -37.43 18.97
N LEU A 59 -2.87 -37.58 19.09
CA LEU A 59 -3.50 -37.96 20.34
C LEU A 59 -2.88 -39.31 20.77
N PRO A 60 -2.44 -39.46 22.03
CA PRO A 60 -2.03 -40.76 22.52
C PRO A 60 -3.20 -41.75 22.39
N PRO A 61 -2.94 -43.01 22.02
CA PRO A 61 -3.99 -44.00 21.82
C PRO A 61 -4.81 -44.17 23.12
N PRO A 62 -6.14 -44.32 23.01
CA PRO A 62 -6.98 -44.54 24.18
C PRO A 62 -6.60 -45.87 24.86
N PRO A 63 -6.70 -45.96 26.20
CA PRO A 63 -6.46 -47.21 26.92
C PRO A 63 -7.48 -48.28 26.48
N PRO A 64 -7.08 -49.57 26.43
CA PRO A 64 -7.94 -50.65 25.96
C PRO A 64 -9.16 -50.79 26.88
N LEU A 65 -10.35 -50.71 26.29
CA LEU A 65 -11.62 -51.02 26.95
C LEU A 65 -11.75 -52.53 27.20
N PRO A 66 -12.38 -52.97 28.31
CA PRO A 66 -12.49 -54.38 28.65
C PRO A 66 -13.38 -55.16 27.68
N LEU A 67 -12.91 -56.36 27.32
CA LEU A 67 -13.57 -57.32 26.44
C LEU A 67 -14.93 -57.77 26.99
N LEU A 68 -16.02 -57.33 26.36
CA LEU A 68 -17.34 -57.95 26.51
C LEU A 68 -17.46 -59.13 25.53
N LYS A 69 -17.89 -60.28 26.06
CA LYS A 69 -18.06 -61.56 25.33
C LYS A 69 -19.16 -61.48 24.25
N PRO A 70 -19.09 -62.31 23.19
CA PRO A 70 -19.95 -62.19 22.02
C PRO A 70 -21.30 -62.92 22.18
N SER A 71 -22.38 -62.35 21.65
CA SER A 71 -23.61 -63.08 21.29
C SER A 71 -24.08 -62.77 19.86
N SER A 72 -23.98 -63.79 19.01
CA SER A 72 -24.80 -64.15 17.84
C SER A 72 -25.42 -63.10 16.88
N ALA A 73 -24.89 -63.12 15.64
CA ALA A 73 -25.57 -63.27 14.33
C ALA A 73 -26.26 -62.09 13.57
N SER A 74 -25.63 -61.63 12.47
CA SER A 74 -26.09 -61.71 11.03
C SER A 74 -25.24 -60.82 10.08
N PRO A 75 -25.12 -61.10 8.75
CA PRO A 75 -24.14 -60.48 7.83
C PRO A 75 -24.67 -59.23 7.05
N PRO A 76 -23.81 -58.48 6.30
CA PRO A 76 -23.93 -57.01 6.16
C PRO A 76 -24.49 -56.54 4.80
N PRO A 77 -24.65 -55.20 4.61
CA PRO A 77 -24.30 -54.59 3.33
C PRO A 77 -23.17 -53.56 3.46
N THR A 78 -22.30 -53.61 2.46
CA THR A 78 -21.12 -52.79 2.22
C THR A 78 -21.47 -51.30 2.05
N ILE A 79 -20.90 -50.40 2.85
CA ILE A 79 -20.91 -48.95 2.56
C ILE A 79 -19.49 -48.37 2.75
N SER A 80 -19.05 -47.71 1.68
CA SER A 80 -17.78 -47.02 1.49
C SER A 80 -17.61 -45.82 2.42
N THR A 81 -16.40 -45.66 2.90
CA THR A 81 -15.86 -44.60 3.75
C THR A 81 -15.99 -43.20 3.14
N LYS A 82 -16.78 -42.32 3.76
CA LYS A 82 -16.54 -40.86 3.81
C LYS A 82 -16.96 -40.33 5.17
N ILE A 83 -15.99 -39.91 5.98
CA ILE A 83 -16.23 -39.23 7.26
C ILE A 83 -16.76 -37.82 6.93
N LYS A 84 -18.05 -37.58 7.16
CA LYS A 84 -18.64 -36.24 7.26
C LYS A 84 -19.15 -36.05 8.68
N THR A 85 -18.67 -34.99 9.34
CA THR A 85 -19.08 -34.59 10.69
C THR A 85 -20.58 -34.36 10.74
N THR A 86 -21.32 -35.25 11.41
CA THR A 86 -22.77 -35.15 11.60
C THR A 86 -23.03 -34.48 12.95
N LEU A 87 -23.62 -33.29 12.95
CA LEU A 87 -24.09 -32.61 14.17
C LEU A 87 -25.50 -33.11 14.51
N TYR A 88 -25.67 -33.71 15.69
CA TYR A 88 -26.98 -34.04 16.24
C TYR A 88 -27.56 -32.83 16.98
N PHE A 89 -28.75 -32.38 16.57
CA PHE A 89 -29.54 -31.42 17.34
C PHE A 89 -30.70 -32.15 18.04
N PHE A 90 -30.75 -32.08 19.36
CA PHE A 90 -31.92 -32.46 20.14
C PHE A 90 -32.81 -31.23 20.30
N VAL A 91 -33.99 -31.24 19.66
CA VAL A 91 -35.05 -30.26 19.92
C VAL A 91 -36.04 -30.89 20.89
N PRO A 92 -36.22 -30.38 22.12
CA PRO A 92 -37.20 -30.92 23.04
C PRO A 92 -38.60 -30.44 22.64
N ILE A 93 -39.45 -31.37 22.20
CA ILE A 93 -40.90 -31.14 22.06
C ILE A 93 -41.59 -31.70 23.31
N PRO A 94 -42.41 -30.94 24.04
CA PRO A 94 -43.10 -31.45 25.22
C PRO A 94 -44.12 -32.52 24.82
N GLY A 95 -43.97 -33.74 25.34
CA GLY A 95 -44.98 -34.81 25.24
C GLY A 95 -44.76 -35.91 24.19
N ALA A 96 -43.62 -35.98 23.51
CA ALA A 96 -43.32 -37.06 22.56
C ALA A 96 -41.95 -37.71 22.83
N GLN A 97 -41.86 -39.04 22.64
CA GLN A 97 -40.61 -39.80 22.73
C GLN A 97 -39.62 -39.37 21.61
N PRO A 98 -38.31 -39.27 21.89
CA PRO A 98 -37.36 -38.69 20.95
C PRO A 98 -37.06 -39.65 19.79
N HIS A 99 -37.40 -39.24 18.56
CA HIS A 99 -36.92 -39.85 17.33
C HIS A 99 -35.89 -38.93 16.67
N ALA A 100 -34.71 -39.45 16.35
CA ALA A 100 -33.68 -38.72 15.62
C ALA A 100 -34.11 -38.57 14.16
N VAL A 101 -34.33 -37.33 13.70
CA VAL A 101 -34.58 -37.02 12.29
C VAL A 101 -33.29 -36.50 11.68
N ILE A 102 -32.78 -37.21 10.67
CA ILE A 102 -31.62 -36.79 9.89
C ILE A 102 -32.13 -35.89 8.76
N LEU A 103 -31.85 -34.58 8.85
CA LEU A 103 -32.07 -33.64 7.75
C LEU A 103 -30.71 -33.31 7.11
N ASP A 104 -30.56 -33.64 5.84
CA ASP A 104 -29.44 -33.22 5.01
C ASP A 104 -29.71 -31.77 4.58
N VAL A 105 -29.00 -30.80 5.15
CA VAL A 105 -29.25 -29.36 4.92
C VAL A 105 -27.99 -28.71 4.35
N GLU A 106 -28.07 -28.23 3.11
CA GLU A 106 -27.04 -27.38 2.49
C GLU A 106 -26.85 -26.07 3.27
N GLU A 107 -25.59 -25.66 3.47
CA GLU A 107 -25.15 -24.48 4.26
C GLU A 107 -25.88 -23.18 3.93
N ARG A 108 -26.40 -23.01 2.70
CA ARG A 108 -27.11 -21.80 2.26
C ARG A 108 -28.46 -21.59 2.92
N TRP A 109 -29.11 -22.64 3.42
CA TRP A 109 -30.45 -22.53 4.01
C TRP A 109 -30.42 -21.99 5.46
N LEU A 110 -29.40 -22.40 6.24
CA LEU A 110 -29.18 -21.98 7.63
C LEU A 110 -28.90 -20.48 7.78
N LEU A 111 -28.16 -19.88 6.83
CA LEU A 111 -27.81 -18.45 6.85
C LEU A 111 -29.01 -17.51 6.63
N ARG A 112 -30.12 -18.00 6.06
CA ARG A 112 -31.24 -17.16 5.63
C ARG A 112 -32.38 -17.07 6.66
N HIS A 113 -32.48 -18.01 7.60
CA HIS A 113 -33.65 -18.13 8.49
C HIS A 113 -33.36 -18.12 9.99
N LEU A 114 -32.11 -18.34 10.41
CA LEU A 114 -31.74 -18.25 11.83
C LEU A 114 -31.02 -16.91 12.09
N ARG A 115 -31.69 -16.01 12.83
CA ARG A 115 -31.05 -14.83 13.46
C ARG A 115 -30.12 -15.32 14.57
N VAL A 116 -28.97 -15.89 14.21
CA VAL A 116 -27.94 -16.25 15.17
C VAL A 116 -27.09 -15.00 15.45
N PRO A 117 -26.87 -14.61 16.72
CA PRO A 117 -25.95 -13.52 17.06
C PRO A 117 -24.56 -13.79 16.46
N THR A 118 -24.00 -12.81 15.77
CA THR A 118 -22.73 -12.85 15.03
C THR A 118 -21.50 -13.29 15.83
N ARG A 119 -21.62 -13.48 17.15
CA ARG A 119 -20.54 -13.95 18.04
C ARG A 119 -20.30 -15.46 18.00
N ILE A 120 -21.25 -16.30 17.60
CA ILE A 120 -21.10 -17.78 17.67
C ILE A 120 -20.50 -18.37 16.37
N LEU A 121 -20.67 -17.70 15.23
CA LEU A 121 -20.11 -18.13 13.94
C LEU A 121 -18.58 -17.94 13.83
N GLN A 122 -17.94 -17.27 14.79
CA GLN A 122 -16.49 -17.04 14.78
C GLN A 122 -15.68 -18.23 15.35
N ARG A 123 -16.31 -19.31 15.82
CA ARG A 123 -15.62 -20.38 16.57
C ARG A 123 -15.41 -21.70 15.82
N PHE A 124 -15.89 -21.85 14.58
CA PHE A 124 -15.82 -23.13 13.84
C PHE A 124 -15.35 -23.06 12.39
N GLY A 125 -14.80 -21.93 11.94
CA GLY A 125 -13.95 -21.89 10.76
C GLY A 125 -12.58 -21.39 11.19
N SER A 126 -11.52 -22.17 10.96
CA SER A 126 -10.15 -21.66 10.97
C SER A 126 -9.99 -20.67 9.83
N LYS A 127 -10.55 -19.47 10.00
CA LYS A 127 -10.34 -18.35 9.09
C LYS A 127 -8.90 -17.94 9.31
N LEU A 128 -8.01 -18.37 8.41
CA LEU A 128 -6.62 -17.90 8.40
C LEU A 128 -6.67 -16.38 8.46
N SER A 129 -6.06 -15.80 9.48
CA SER A 129 -5.91 -14.36 9.58
C SER A 129 -4.97 -13.91 8.47
N PRO A 130 -5.32 -12.89 7.68
CA PRO A 130 -4.39 -12.33 6.72
C PRO A 130 -3.17 -11.76 7.45
N ASP A 131 -1.98 -11.99 6.88
CA ASP A 131 -0.72 -11.77 7.58
C ASP A 131 -0.03 -10.46 7.19
N GLY A 132 -0.37 -9.92 6.02
CA GLY A 132 0.29 -8.73 5.52
C GLY A 132 -0.32 -8.13 4.27
N VAL A 133 0.31 -7.05 3.83
CA VAL A 133 -0.02 -6.30 2.62
C VAL A 133 1.21 -6.23 1.73
N ILE A 134 1.02 -6.36 0.42
CA ILE A 134 2.06 -6.15 -0.59
C ILE A 134 1.63 -4.94 -1.42
N LEU A 135 2.53 -3.99 -1.59
CA LEU A 135 2.39 -2.85 -2.48
C LEU A 135 3.37 -3.00 -3.65
N GLY A 136 2.96 -2.60 -4.84
CA GLY A 136 3.80 -2.62 -6.04
C GLY A 136 3.68 -1.35 -6.84
N ALA A 137 4.79 -0.94 -7.47
CA ALA A 137 4.83 0.25 -8.31
C ALA A 137 5.86 0.11 -9.44
N ASP A 138 5.63 0.83 -10.53
CA ASP A 138 6.64 1.04 -11.57
C ASP A 138 7.53 2.25 -11.26
N THR A 139 8.70 2.34 -11.89
CA THR A 139 9.70 3.38 -11.57
C THR A 139 9.82 4.50 -12.62
N ARG A 140 8.96 4.53 -13.63
CA ARG A 140 8.95 5.59 -14.66
C ARG A 140 8.18 6.82 -14.20
N ALA A 141 8.74 8.01 -14.43
CA ALA A 141 8.02 9.28 -14.36
C ALA A 141 8.09 9.99 -15.72
N THR A 142 6.93 10.44 -16.22
CA THR A 142 6.80 11.10 -17.52
C THR A 142 6.43 12.57 -17.35
N GLU A 143 7.01 13.42 -18.19
CA GLU A 143 6.62 14.83 -18.35
C GLU A 143 6.03 14.98 -19.76
N GLY A 144 4.70 14.89 -19.83
CA GLY A 144 4.01 14.77 -21.12
C GLY A 144 4.47 13.50 -21.87
N PRO A 145 4.89 13.59 -23.14
CA PRO A 145 5.32 12.43 -23.92
C PRO A 145 6.76 11.97 -23.60
N ILE A 146 7.51 12.70 -22.77
CA ILE A 146 8.93 12.42 -22.51
C ILE A 146 9.08 11.69 -21.16
N VAL A 147 9.94 10.67 -21.13
CA VAL A 147 10.34 10.04 -19.87
C VAL A 147 11.35 10.94 -19.15
N ALA A 148 10.91 11.59 -18.07
CA ALA A 148 11.72 12.50 -17.27
C ALA A 148 12.66 11.74 -16.32
N ASP A 149 12.14 10.71 -15.63
CA ASP A 149 12.92 9.83 -14.78
C ASP A 149 12.59 8.35 -15.06
N LYS A 150 13.62 7.51 -15.08
CA LYS A 150 13.51 6.06 -15.28
C LYS A 150 13.50 5.29 -13.97
N ASN A 151 13.95 5.90 -12.87
CA ASN A 151 14.12 5.27 -11.57
C ASN A 151 13.56 6.14 -10.44
N CYS A 152 12.31 6.59 -10.60
CA CYS A 152 11.55 7.33 -9.59
C CYS A 152 10.99 6.37 -8.51
N GLU A 153 10.87 6.83 -7.27
CA GLU A 153 10.26 6.08 -6.15
C GLU A 153 8.82 6.53 -5.95
N LYS A 154 7.88 5.57 -5.99
CA LYS A 154 6.44 5.85 -5.83
C LYS A 154 5.83 5.23 -4.58
N ILE A 155 6.60 4.42 -3.85
CA ILE A 155 6.19 3.78 -2.60
C ILE A 155 6.83 4.57 -1.45
N HIS A 156 6.03 5.35 -0.75
CA HIS A 156 6.50 6.28 0.26
C HIS A 156 6.29 5.74 1.68
N PHE A 157 7.27 5.98 2.52
CA PHE A 157 7.22 5.63 3.95
C PHE A 157 6.26 6.54 4.70
N MET A 158 5.40 5.96 5.55
CA MET A 158 4.50 6.71 6.42
C MET A 158 4.82 6.50 7.90
N ALA A 159 4.81 5.24 8.31
CA ALA A 159 5.14 4.76 9.64
C ALA A 159 5.86 3.40 9.50
N PRO A 160 6.52 2.90 10.55
CA PRO A 160 7.20 1.60 10.48
C PRO A 160 6.33 0.43 9.99
N ASN A 161 5.01 0.53 10.17
CA ASN A 161 4.00 -0.45 9.80
C ASN A 161 3.05 -0.01 8.67
N ILE A 162 3.31 1.14 8.02
CA ILE A 162 2.41 1.74 7.01
C ILE A 162 3.24 2.36 5.88
N TYR A 163 2.88 2.05 4.64
CA TYR A 163 3.39 2.68 3.43
C TYR A 163 2.25 3.13 2.52
N CYS A 164 2.56 4.06 1.62
CA CYS A 164 1.58 4.64 0.72
C CYS A 164 2.16 4.77 -0.69
N CYS A 165 1.45 4.30 -1.70
CA CYS A 165 1.82 4.53 -3.09
C CYS A 165 1.13 5.78 -3.64
N GLY A 166 1.84 6.58 -4.42
CA GLY A 166 1.32 7.79 -5.07
C GLY A 166 1.11 7.61 -6.58
N ALA A 167 -0.03 8.09 -7.08
CA ALA A 167 -0.34 8.25 -8.49
C ALA A 167 -1.05 9.60 -8.76
N GLY A 168 -1.03 10.07 -10.01
CA GLY A 168 -1.61 11.35 -10.41
C GLY A 168 -0.55 12.39 -10.72
N THR A 169 -0.74 13.61 -10.24
CA THR A 169 0.29 14.66 -10.39
C THR A 169 1.44 14.35 -9.45
N ALA A 170 2.62 14.03 -9.98
CA ALA A 170 3.78 13.65 -9.15
C ALA A 170 4.11 14.71 -8.09
N ALA A 171 4.06 15.98 -8.47
CA ALA A 171 4.27 17.09 -7.56
C ALA A 171 3.15 17.27 -6.54
N ASP A 172 1.92 16.79 -6.77
CA ASP A 172 0.89 16.78 -5.73
C ASP A 172 1.07 15.57 -4.83
N THR A 173 1.45 14.41 -5.39
CA THR A 173 1.78 13.24 -4.58
C THR A 173 3.03 13.45 -3.75
N GLU A 174 4.00 14.25 -4.22
CA GLU A 174 5.24 14.72 -3.54
C GLU A 174 5.07 16.04 -2.75
N ALA A 175 4.25 17.00 -3.14
CA ALA A 175 3.77 18.01 -2.19
C ALA A 175 2.92 17.33 -1.10
N VAL A 176 2.48 16.11 -1.36
CA VAL A 176 2.07 15.19 -0.33
C VAL A 176 3.34 14.47 0.23
N THR A 177 4.35 14.01 -0.54
CA THR A 177 5.50 13.15 -0.13
C THR A 177 6.99 13.63 -0.15
N GLY A 178 7.37 14.91 -0.32
CA GLY A 178 8.75 15.32 -0.64
C GLY A 178 9.00 16.84 -0.69
N ILE A 179 9.75 17.31 0.32
CA ILE A 179 10.78 18.37 0.31
C ILE A 179 10.57 19.55 -0.66
N PHE A 180 9.64 20.46 -0.38
CA PHE A 180 9.83 21.92 -0.47
C PHE A 180 8.61 22.60 0.18
N ASN A 181 8.79 23.00 1.45
CA ASN A 181 7.96 23.87 2.29
C ASN A 181 6.42 23.64 2.29
N PHE A 182 5.90 23.17 3.44
CA PHE A 182 4.46 23.04 3.81
C PHE A 182 3.68 21.85 3.17
N ASN A 183 3.87 20.60 3.61
CA ASN A 183 3.39 19.41 2.84
C ASN A 183 2.83 18.23 3.65
N VAL A 184 1.88 17.47 3.07
CA VAL A 184 0.76 16.81 3.78
C VAL A 184 0.86 15.31 4.06
N LEU A 185 1.47 14.45 3.23
CA LEU A 185 1.82 13.06 3.63
C LEU A 185 3.01 13.09 4.58
N TYR A 186 3.96 14.04 4.42
CA TYR A 186 4.92 14.35 5.48
C TYR A 186 4.24 14.97 6.69
N MET A 187 3.20 15.80 6.52
CA MET A 187 2.35 16.23 7.63
C MET A 187 1.67 15.04 8.27
N VAL A 188 1.17 14.06 7.51
CA VAL A 188 0.49 12.88 8.03
C VAL A 188 1.53 11.96 8.68
N SER A 189 2.68 11.68 8.07
CA SER A 189 3.78 10.92 8.67
C SER A 189 4.33 11.60 9.93
N SER A 190 4.46 12.93 9.92
CA SER A 190 4.89 13.73 11.07
C SER A 190 3.81 13.80 12.15
N GLN A 191 2.54 13.96 11.80
CA GLN A 191 1.39 13.92 12.70
C GLN A 191 1.25 12.52 13.29
N LEU A 192 1.44 11.46 12.49
CA LEU A 192 1.50 10.08 12.95
C LEU A 192 2.70 9.89 13.87
N LYS A 193 3.87 10.45 13.56
CA LYS A 193 5.07 10.38 14.40
C LYS A 193 4.86 11.12 15.74
N LEU A 194 4.29 12.31 15.72
CA LEU A 194 3.90 13.07 16.91
C LEU A 194 2.84 12.33 17.72
N HIS A 195 1.82 11.77 17.06
CA HIS A 195 0.78 10.98 17.70
C HIS A 195 1.34 9.72 18.35
N ARG A 196 2.29 9.02 17.69
CA ARG A 196 3.00 7.87 18.29
C ARG A 196 3.84 8.28 19.49
N TYR A 197 4.56 9.40 19.43
CA TYR A 197 5.33 9.89 20.58
C TYR A 197 4.44 10.29 21.75
N HIS A 198 3.30 10.93 21.48
CA HIS A 198 2.36 11.31 22.53
C HIS A 198 1.65 10.10 23.15
N THR A 199 1.26 9.11 22.35
CA THR A 199 0.49 7.95 22.81
C THR A 199 1.35 6.79 23.31
N GLY A 200 2.63 6.74 22.91
CA GLY A 200 3.52 5.59 23.15
C GLY A 200 3.08 4.30 22.45
N ARG A 201 2.23 4.40 21.41
CA ARG A 201 1.64 3.25 20.70
C ARG A 201 1.95 3.29 19.20
N GLU A 202 1.78 2.16 18.53
CA GLU A 202 1.90 2.08 17.07
C GLU A 202 0.76 2.80 16.34
N SER A 203 1.05 3.29 15.13
CA SER A 203 0.07 3.98 14.28
C SER A 203 -0.98 3.00 13.76
N ARG A 204 -2.25 3.41 13.80
CA ARG A 204 -3.35 2.70 13.12
C ARG A 204 -3.46 3.15 11.66
N VAL A 205 -3.78 2.22 10.76
CA VAL A 205 -3.96 2.54 9.34
C VAL A 205 -5.13 3.51 9.13
N VAL A 206 -6.21 3.32 9.89
CA VAL A 206 -7.40 4.18 9.86
C VAL A 206 -7.09 5.65 10.22
N THR A 207 -6.12 5.89 11.11
CA THR A 207 -5.69 7.24 11.46
C THR A 207 -5.06 7.93 10.26
N ALA A 208 -4.16 7.25 9.55
CA ALA A 208 -3.55 7.75 8.33
C ALA A 208 -4.62 8.02 7.24
N LEU A 209 -5.52 7.05 7.01
CA LEU A 209 -6.64 7.18 6.07
C LEU A 209 -7.50 8.43 6.36
N THR A 210 -7.81 8.67 7.64
CA THR A 210 -8.67 9.79 8.06
C THR A 210 -8.00 11.15 7.82
N LEU A 211 -6.71 11.26 8.10
CA LEU A 211 -5.95 12.48 7.84
C LEU A 211 -5.87 12.77 6.33
N LEU A 212 -5.61 11.75 5.52
CA LEU A 212 -5.50 11.89 4.07
C LEU A 212 -6.82 12.27 3.40
N LYS A 213 -7.91 11.55 3.71
CA LYS A 213 -9.22 11.84 3.11
C LYS A 213 -9.73 13.23 3.49
N SER A 214 -9.55 13.64 4.76
CA SER A 214 -10.00 14.95 5.24
C SER A 214 -9.22 16.07 4.57
N HIS A 215 -7.90 15.87 4.39
CA HIS A 215 -7.08 16.80 3.64
C HIS A 215 -7.53 16.91 2.19
N LEU A 216 -7.58 15.81 1.44
CA LEU A 216 -7.95 15.85 0.01
C LEU A 216 -9.37 16.42 -0.20
N PHE A 217 -10.30 16.09 0.68
CA PHE A 217 -11.64 16.65 0.65
C PHE A 217 -11.64 18.17 0.92
N SER A 218 -10.79 18.69 1.79
CA SER A 218 -10.70 20.15 2.03
C SER A 218 -10.29 20.94 0.78
N TYR A 219 -9.54 20.32 -0.13
CA TYR A 219 -9.16 20.91 -1.42
C TYR A 219 -10.15 20.59 -2.54
N GLN A 220 -11.29 19.92 -2.27
CA GLN A 220 -12.36 19.67 -3.23
C GLN A 220 -11.88 19.12 -4.60
N GLY A 221 -10.81 18.31 -4.61
CA GLY A 221 -10.24 17.73 -5.82
C GLY A 221 -9.23 18.59 -6.60
N TYR A 222 -8.84 19.77 -6.11
CA TYR A 222 -7.75 20.57 -6.70
C TYR A 222 -6.39 19.87 -6.58
N VAL A 223 -6.17 19.13 -5.48
CA VAL A 223 -4.98 18.30 -5.28
C VAL A 223 -5.22 16.94 -5.94
N GLN A 224 -4.51 16.65 -7.04
CA GLN A 224 -4.72 15.43 -7.83
C GLN A 224 -3.82 14.27 -7.37
N ALA A 225 -3.97 13.90 -6.10
CA ALA A 225 -3.27 12.75 -5.51
C ALA A 225 -4.21 11.55 -5.41
N ALA A 226 -3.92 10.51 -6.18
CA ALA A 226 -4.51 9.19 -6.06
C ALA A 226 -3.56 8.32 -5.23
N LEU A 227 -4.05 7.77 -4.12
CA LEU A 227 -3.20 7.08 -3.15
C LEU A 227 -3.67 5.64 -2.92
N VAL A 228 -2.71 4.73 -2.77
CA VAL A 228 -2.94 3.38 -2.26
C VAL A 228 -2.24 3.28 -0.90
N LEU A 229 -3.01 3.19 0.17
CA LEU A 229 -2.52 3.12 1.54
C LEU A 229 -2.57 1.67 2.03
N GLY A 230 -1.41 1.11 2.37
CA GLY A 230 -1.28 -0.25 2.89
C GLY A 230 -0.54 -0.26 4.23
N GLY A 231 -1.03 -1.06 5.17
CA GLY A 231 -0.33 -1.24 6.44
C GLY A 231 -0.88 -2.37 7.27
N VAL A 232 -0.13 -2.74 8.30
CA VAL A 232 -0.55 -3.75 9.27
C VAL A 232 -0.63 -3.09 10.64
N ASP A 233 -1.80 -3.12 11.26
CA ASP A 233 -1.96 -2.67 12.64
C ASP A 233 -2.42 -3.82 13.53
N VAL A 234 -2.69 -3.54 14.81
CA VAL A 234 -3.09 -4.60 15.76
C VAL A 234 -4.45 -5.25 15.45
N THR A 235 -5.26 -4.68 14.55
CA THR A 235 -6.49 -5.32 14.05
C THR A 235 -6.25 -6.18 12.83
N GLY A 236 -5.09 -6.04 12.16
CA GLY A 236 -4.70 -6.83 11.01
C GLY A 236 -4.18 -5.97 9.85
N PRO A 237 -3.97 -6.60 8.67
CA PRO A 237 -3.63 -5.89 7.45
C PRO A 237 -4.84 -5.13 6.91
N HIS A 238 -4.60 -3.89 6.49
CA HIS A 238 -5.59 -3.03 5.86
C HIS A 238 -5.02 -2.44 4.58
N LEU A 239 -5.84 -2.43 3.54
CA LEU A 239 -5.52 -1.86 2.24
C LEU A 239 -6.67 -0.95 1.80
N HIS A 240 -6.32 0.29 1.50
CA HIS A 240 -7.28 1.33 1.13
C HIS A 240 -6.85 2.06 -0.13
N THR A 241 -7.82 2.44 -0.96
CA THR A 241 -7.64 3.46 -1.99
C THR A 241 -8.16 4.80 -1.49
N ILE A 242 -7.52 5.88 -1.93
CA ILE A 242 -7.97 7.24 -1.67
C ILE A 242 -7.92 8.00 -2.99
N TYR A 243 -9.08 8.43 -3.45
CA TYR A 243 -9.16 9.22 -4.68
C TYR A 243 -8.92 10.71 -4.40
N PRO A 244 -8.56 11.51 -5.41
CA PRO A 244 -8.26 12.94 -5.26
C PRO A 244 -9.35 13.79 -4.59
N HIS A 245 -10.61 13.35 -4.65
CA HIS A 245 -11.76 14.06 -4.05
C HIS A 245 -12.03 13.63 -2.59
N GLY A 246 -11.22 12.73 -2.03
CA GLY A 246 -11.34 12.27 -0.64
C GLY A 246 -12.26 11.07 -0.43
N SER A 247 -12.80 10.45 -1.49
CA SER A 247 -13.47 9.15 -1.35
C SER A 247 -12.45 8.04 -1.08
N THR A 248 -12.91 7.00 -0.39
CA THR A 248 -12.06 5.92 0.10
C THR A 248 -12.75 4.58 -0.02
N ASP A 249 -12.06 3.58 -0.55
CA ASP A 249 -12.54 2.19 -0.58
C ASP A 249 -11.60 1.27 0.21
N THR A 250 -12.14 0.15 0.70
CA THR A 250 -11.37 -0.90 1.39
C THR A 250 -11.59 -2.21 0.66
N LEU A 251 -10.52 -2.74 0.06
CA LEU A 251 -10.59 -3.88 -0.85
C LEU A 251 -9.40 -4.82 -0.63
N PRO A 252 -9.54 -6.12 -0.94
CA PRO A 252 -8.47 -7.10 -0.80
C PRO A 252 -7.32 -6.90 -1.79
N PHE A 253 -7.59 -6.30 -2.94
CA PHE A 253 -6.61 -5.86 -3.93
C PHE A 253 -7.08 -4.58 -4.59
N VAL A 254 -6.15 -3.76 -5.04
CA VAL A 254 -6.44 -2.44 -5.62
C VAL A 254 -5.44 -2.09 -6.71
N THR A 255 -5.86 -1.30 -7.70
CA THR A 255 -4.98 -0.73 -8.73
C THR A 255 -5.31 0.74 -8.93
N MET A 256 -4.29 1.58 -9.15
CA MET A 256 -4.44 3.01 -9.45
C MET A 256 -3.42 3.46 -10.49
N GLY A 257 -3.68 4.60 -11.13
CA GLY A 257 -2.83 5.18 -12.17
C GLY A 257 -3.30 4.87 -13.60
N SER A 258 -2.49 5.23 -14.60
CA SER A 258 -2.81 5.08 -16.03
C SER A 258 -2.87 3.62 -16.48
N GLY A 259 -1.92 2.78 -16.04
CA GLY A 259 -1.90 1.35 -16.35
C GLY A 259 -2.76 0.48 -15.41
N SER A 260 -3.61 1.10 -14.59
CA SER A 260 -4.45 0.41 -13.59
C SER A 260 -5.38 -0.65 -14.19
N LEU A 261 -5.91 -0.42 -15.39
CA LEU A 261 -6.82 -1.35 -16.07
C LEU A 261 -6.10 -2.64 -16.50
N ALA A 262 -4.88 -2.52 -17.03
CA ALA A 262 -4.06 -3.67 -17.42
C ALA A 262 -3.62 -4.50 -16.21
N ALA A 263 -3.31 -3.83 -15.09
CA ALA A 263 -3.03 -4.48 -13.82
C ALA A 263 -4.27 -5.16 -13.23
N MET A 264 -5.44 -4.52 -13.33
CA MET A 264 -6.71 -5.07 -12.80
C MET A 264 -7.09 -6.38 -13.49
N ALA A 265 -6.89 -6.48 -14.81
CA ALA A 265 -7.15 -7.71 -15.56
C ALA A 265 -6.33 -8.91 -15.03
N ILE A 266 -5.11 -8.68 -14.56
CA ILE A 266 -4.27 -9.73 -13.96
C ILE A 266 -4.79 -10.12 -12.57
N PHE A 267 -5.17 -9.14 -11.74
CA PHE A 267 -5.76 -9.46 -10.43
C PHE A 267 -7.07 -10.24 -10.58
N GLU A 268 -8.00 -9.77 -11.41
CA GLU A 268 -9.29 -10.46 -11.61
C GLU A 268 -9.13 -11.88 -12.14
N SER A 269 -8.10 -12.16 -12.95
CA SER A 269 -7.88 -13.49 -13.52
C SER A 269 -7.14 -14.46 -12.60
N LYS A 270 -6.26 -13.97 -11.72
CA LYS A 270 -5.32 -14.82 -10.95
C LYS A 270 -5.43 -14.68 -9.44
N TYR A 271 -6.16 -13.70 -8.93
CA TYR A 271 -6.34 -13.52 -7.50
C TYR A 271 -7.12 -14.70 -6.90
N ARG A 272 -6.67 -15.14 -5.73
CA ARG A 272 -7.37 -16.10 -4.88
C ARG A 272 -7.23 -15.70 -3.43
N GLU A 273 -8.21 -16.04 -2.61
CA GLU A 273 -8.06 -15.91 -1.16
C GLU A 273 -6.98 -16.88 -0.66
N GLY A 274 -6.22 -16.49 0.37
CA GLY A 274 -5.18 -17.35 0.95
C GLY A 274 -3.87 -17.43 0.15
N LEU A 275 -3.56 -16.43 -0.70
CA LEU A 275 -2.27 -16.33 -1.38
C LEU A 275 -1.11 -16.24 -0.39
N THR A 276 -0.10 -17.08 -0.58
CA THR A 276 1.14 -17.01 0.20
C THR A 276 1.93 -15.74 -0.12
N ARG A 277 2.92 -15.40 0.72
CA ARG A 277 3.79 -14.24 0.50
C ARG A 277 4.42 -14.24 -0.89
N ASP A 278 5.04 -15.35 -1.30
CA ASP A 278 5.78 -15.42 -2.57
C ASP A 278 4.85 -15.41 -3.78
N GLU A 279 3.70 -16.08 -3.68
CA GLU A 279 2.65 -16.02 -4.71
C GLU A 279 2.09 -14.61 -4.86
N GLY A 280 1.88 -13.91 -3.74
CA GLY A 280 1.44 -12.52 -3.72
C GLY A 280 2.45 -11.57 -4.37
N VAL A 281 3.75 -11.74 -4.09
CA VAL A 281 4.83 -10.95 -4.70
C VAL A 281 4.88 -11.19 -6.22
N ASN A 282 4.77 -12.44 -6.65
CA ASN A 282 4.75 -12.79 -8.07
C ASN A 282 3.52 -12.20 -8.78
N LEU A 283 2.33 -12.29 -8.16
CA LEU A 283 1.10 -11.74 -8.72
C LEU A 283 1.16 -10.21 -8.87
N VAL A 284 1.65 -9.51 -7.83
CA VAL A 284 1.86 -8.06 -7.87
C VAL A 284 2.87 -7.67 -8.96
N THR A 285 3.98 -8.40 -9.06
CA THR A 285 5.01 -8.16 -10.07
C THR A 285 4.46 -8.37 -11.48
N GLU A 286 3.66 -9.40 -11.70
CA GLU A 286 3.01 -9.66 -12.97
C GLU A 286 1.98 -8.59 -13.33
N ALA A 287 1.17 -8.13 -12.36
CA ALA A 287 0.20 -7.06 -12.56
C ALA A 287 0.88 -5.74 -12.97
N ILE A 288 1.99 -5.37 -12.31
CA ILE A 288 2.78 -4.20 -12.72
C ILE A 288 3.42 -4.40 -14.09
N CYS A 289 3.99 -5.58 -14.39
CA CYS A 289 4.53 -5.87 -15.72
C CYS A 289 3.47 -5.72 -16.81
N SER A 290 2.23 -6.16 -16.57
CA SER A 290 1.11 -5.94 -17.49
C SER A 290 0.87 -4.45 -17.74
N GLY A 291 0.90 -3.63 -16.69
CA GLY A 291 0.86 -2.16 -16.82
C GLY A 291 2.02 -1.61 -17.65
N ILE A 292 3.26 -2.05 -17.38
CA ILE A 292 4.47 -1.61 -18.10
C ILE A 292 4.40 -1.89 -19.61
N PHE A 293 3.88 -3.04 -20.02
CA PHE A 293 3.85 -3.42 -21.44
C PHE A 293 2.64 -2.91 -22.20
N ASN A 294 1.56 -2.52 -21.51
CA ASN A 294 0.31 -2.08 -22.14
C ASN A 294 0.01 -0.58 -21.95
N ASP A 295 0.73 0.13 -21.08
CA ASP A 295 0.62 1.57 -20.88
C ASP A 295 1.91 2.30 -21.29
N LEU A 296 1.77 3.37 -22.07
CA LEU A 296 2.91 4.19 -22.50
C LEU A 296 3.52 5.00 -21.35
N GLY A 297 2.65 5.39 -20.42
CA GLY A 297 2.98 6.19 -19.27
C GLY A 297 3.81 5.44 -18.24
N SER A 298 3.61 4.14 -18.13
CA SER A 298 4.31 3.25 -17.21
C SER A 298 5.53 2.58 -17.81
N GLY A 299 6.48 2.18 -16.95
CA GLY A 299 7.64 1.41 -17.40
C GLY A 299 8.83 1.40 -16.48
N SER A 300 9.96 0.97 -17.06
CA SER A 300 11.26 0.78 -16.39
C SER A 300 11.26 -0.43 -15.46
N ASN A 301 11.39 -0.23 -14.15
CA ASN A 301 11.59 -1.31 -13.18
C ASN A 301 10.32 -1.52 -12.35
N VAL A 302 10.28 -2.62 -11.61
CA VAL A 302 9.20 -2.93 -10.67
C VAL A 302 9.76 -2.92 -9.25
N ASP A 303 9.10 -2.17 -8.38
CA ASP A 303 9.32 -2.23 -6.94
C ASP A 303 8.22 -2.99 -6.25
N VAL A 304 8.59 -3.67 -5.17
CA VAL A 304 7.65 -4.38 -4.30
C VAL A 304 7.96 -4.04 -2.85
N CYS A 305 6.94 -3.72 -2.08
CA CYS A 305 7.04 -3.52 -0.63
C CYS A 305 6.14 -4.53 0.07
N VAL A 306 6.72 -5.39 0.90
CA VAL A 306 5.99 -6.39 1.68
C VAL A 306 5.94 -5.93 3.13
N ILE A 307 4.74 -5.71 3.65
CA ILE A 307 4.50 -5.24 5.01
C ILE A 307 3.85 -6.37 5.81
N THR A 308 4.52 -6.84 6.84
CA THR A 308 3.99 -7.82 7.80
C THR A 308 4.02 -7.25 9.21
N LYS A 309 3.51 -8.01 10.18
CA LYS A 309 3.55 -7.60 11.58
C LYS A 309 5.00 -7.51 12.08
N GLY A 310 5.50 -6.29 12.25
CA GLY A 310 6.81 -6.00 12.82
C GLY A 310 7.98 -6.04 11.84
N ASN A 311 7.75 -6.37 10.55
CA ASN A 311 8.77 -6.29 9.52
C ASN A 311 8.22 -5.65 8.24
N THR A 312 9.05 -4.86 7.58
CA THR A 312 8.77 -4.32 6.25
C THR A 312 9.96 -4.56 5.33
N ASP A 313 9.74 -5.35 4.29
CA ASP A 313 10.76 -5.69 3.29
C ASP A 313 10.52 -4.85 2.03
N TYR A 314 11.38 -3.84 1.82
CA TYR A 314 11.33 -2.99 0.63
C TYR A 314 12.29 -3.51 -0.45
N LEU A 315 11.73 -4.05 -1.52
CA LEU A 315 12.44 -4.64 -2.66
C LEU A 315 12.46 -3.65 -3.82
N ARG A 316 13.42 -2.72 -3.79
CA ARG A 316 13.66 -1.77 -4.89
C ARG A 316 14.22 -2.51 -6.11
N ASN A 317 13.73 -2.19 -7.29
CA ASN A 317 14.15 -2.81 -8.56
C ASN A 317 14.08 -4.34 -8.54
N HIS A 318 13.03 -4.90 -7.93
CA HIS A 318 12.78 -6.33 -7.83
C HIS A 318 12.83 -7.02 -9.21
N LYS A 319 12.27 -6.37 -10.24
CA LYS A 319 12.31 -6.86 -11.63
C LYS A 319 12.68 -5.76 -12.60
N LEU A 320 13.55 -6.11 -13.54
CA LEU A 320 14.06 -5.25 -14.62
C LEU A 320 13.60 -5.82 -15.98
N PRO A 321 12.35 -5.57 -16.41
CA PRO A 321 11.81 -6.16 -17.65
C PRO A 321 12.54 -5.69 -18.91
N ASN A 322 13.05 -4.45 -18.92
CA ASN A 322 13.69 -3.85 -20.09
C ASN A 322 15.08 -3.32 -19.75
N PRO A 323 16.12 -4.18 -19.68
CA PRO A 323 17.48 -3.72 -19.49
C PRO A 323 17.96 -2.91 -20.71
N ARG A 324 18.78 -1.90 -20.47
CA ARG A 324 19.38 -1.12 -21.56
C ARG A 324 20.42 -1.97 -22.29
N THR A 325 20.08 -2.43 -23.48
CA THR A 325 20.94 -3.29 -24.31
C THR A 325 22.03 -2.51 -25.06
N TYR A 326 21.77 -1.25 -25.41
CA TYR A 326 22.72 -0.42 -26.16
C TYR A 326 23.25 0.75 -25.33
N VAL A 327 24.57 0.72 -25.12
CA VAL A 327 25.37 1.84 -24.63
C VAL A 327 26.46 2.07 -25.66
N ASN A 328 26.58 3.29 -26.17
CA ASN A 328 27.64 3.62 -27.12
C ASN A 328 28.99 3.48 -26.40
N ALA A 329 29.73 2.41 -26.71
CA ALA A 329 31.00 2.07 -26.07
C ALA A 329 32.08 3.15 -26.27
N LYS A 330 31.99 3.95 -27.34
CA LYS A 330 32.95 5.03 -27.64
C LYS A 330 32.61 6.34 -26.92
N GLY A 331 31.42 6.45 -26.34
CA GLY A 331 30.91 7.70 -25.77
C GLY A 331 30.86 8.83 -26.81
N TYR A 332 30.54 10.04 -26.33
CA TYR A 332 30.74 11.26 -27.09
C TYR A 332 31.77 12.10 -26.34
N SER A 333 32.97 12.26 -26.91
CA SER A 333 34.04 13.07 -26.34
C SER A 333 34.33 14.23 -27.27
N PHE A 334 34.22 15.45 -26.75
CA PHE A 334 34.55 16.66 -27.49
C PHE A 334 35.96 17.12 -27.12
N THR A 335 36.76 17.47 -28.11
CA THR A 335 38.05 18.12 -27.85
C THR A 335 37.82 19.53 -27.31
N LYS A 336 38.67 20.01 -26.38
CA LYS A 336 38.56 21.31 -25.68
C LYS A 336 38.78 22.55 -26.58
N LYS A 337 38.46 22.46 -27.88
CA LYS A 337 38.74 23.50 -28.89
C LYS A 337 37.67 24.60 -28.92
N THR A 338 36.54 24.45 -28.24
CA THR A 338 35.56 25.54 -28.09
C THR A 338 36.11 26.60 -27.15
N GLU A 339 36.32 27.80 -27.69
CA GLU A 339 36.79 28.96 -26.93
C GLU A 339 35.73 29.43 -25.92
N VAL A 340 36.16 29.67 -24.68
CA VAL A 340 35.31 30.24 -23.62
C VAL A 340 35.48 31.76 -23.65
N LEU A 341 34.40 32.50 -23.89
CA LEU A 341 34.43 33.97 -24.05
C LEU A 341 34.86 34.72 -22.77
N LEU A 342 34.47 34.22 -21.60
CA LEU A 342 34.82 34.80 -20.30
C LEU A 342 34.86 33.70 -19.24
N THR A 343 35.97 33.63 -18.50
CA THR A 343 36.08 32.73 -17.34
C THR A 343 36.33 33.57 -16.09
N LYS A 344 35.51 33.38 -15.04
CA LYS A 344 35.71 33.97 -13.72
C LYS A 344 35.92 32.87 -12.70
N ILE A 345 37.09 32.86 -12.06
CA ILE A 345 37.43 31.92 -10.98
C ILE A 345 37.35 32.71 -9.67
N THR A 346 36.55 32.23 -8.71
CA THR A 346 36.46 32.83 -7.37
C THR A 346 37.03 31.85 -6.35
N PRO A 347 38.22 32.10 -5.77
CA PRO A 347 38.78 31.23 -4.74
C PRO A 347 37.93 31.28 -3.46
N LEU A 348 37.59 30.10 -2.92
CA LEU A 348 36.72 30.00 -1.74
C LEU A 348 37.41 30.40 -0.43
N ARG A 349 38.76 30.29 -0.35
CA ARG A 349 39.53 30.58 0.86
C ARG A 349 39.46 32.03 1.31
N GLU A 350 39.31 32.97 0.37
CA GLU A 350 39.30 34.41 0.65
C GLU A 350 37.95 34.91 1.22
N LYS A 351 36.95 34.02 1.33
CA LYS A 351 35.61 34.34 1.86
C LYS A 351 35.29 33.68 3.19
N VAL A 352 36.23 32.94 3.76
CA VAL A 352 36.06 32.26 5.05
C VAL A 352 36.84 33.05 6.10
N GLU A 353 36.14 33.87 6.87
CA GLU A 353 36.65 34.34 8.16
C GLU A 353 36.51 33.18 9.15
N VAL A 354 37.64 32.53 9.46
CA VAL A 354 37.69 31.55 10.55
C VAL A 354 37.65 32.35 11.86
N ILE A 355 36.45 32.46 12.44
CA ILE A 355 36.32 32.94 13.82
C ILE A 355 36.74 31.77 14.70
N GLU A 356 37.95 31.84 15.28
CA GLU A 356 38.37 30.95 16.36
C GLU A 356 37.49 31.25 17.59
N GLY A 357 36.31 30.62 17.63
CA GLY A 357 35.47 30.60 18.82
C GLY A 357 36.18 29.80 19.89
N GLY A 358 36.68 30.51 20.91
CA GLY A 358 37.38 29.93 22.05
C GLY A 358 36.59 28.82 22.73
N ASP A 359 37.33 27.86 23.25
CA ASP A 359 36.86 26.79 24.12
C ASP A 359 36.00 27.34 25.26
N ALA A 360 34.70 27.09 25.19
CA ALA A 360 33.78 27.23 26.31
C ALA A 360 32.62 26.23 26.14
N MET A 361 32.95 24.94 26.24
CA MET A 361 32.02 24.00 26.88
C MET A 361 32.53 23.80 28.30
N GLU A 362 31.99 24.59 29.24
CA GLU A 362 31.99 24.24 30.66
C GLU A 362 31.00 23.09 30.89
N GLU A 363 31.35 22.26 31.89
CA GLU A 363 30.87 20.91 32.22
C GLU A 363 29.36 20.72 32.43
#